data_AF-A0A2P2DXV4-F1
#
_entry.id   AF-A0A2P2DXV4-F1
#
_cell.length_a   1.000
_cell.length_b   1.000
_cell.length_c   1.000
_cell.angle_alpha   90.00
_cell.angle_beta   90.00
_cell.angle_gamma   90.00
#
_symmetry.space_group_name_H-M   'P 1'
#
loop_
_entity.id
_entity.type
_entity.pdbx_description
1 polymer ?
#
loop_
_entity_poly.entity_id
_entity_poly.type
_entity_poly.pdbx_seq_one_letter_code
_entity_poly.pdbx_strand_id
1 'polypeptide(L)'
;MLQLSKGYKFAILRNDYFWKNHYDKDRMRRELNYNQRAFKIHSHIEPRKWCDAENLSHELQLDKREIMFIAKKWKEYGLCEVIERKERYRIKYKIRTKKLKLYYLLYSS
;
A
#
# COMPACT_ATOMS: atom_id res chain seq x y z
N MET A 1 17.05 -9.65 -14.30
CA MET A 1 15.91 -8.74 -14.56
C MET A 1 14.73 -9.23 -13.72
N LEU A 2 14.19 -8.42 -12.79
CA LEU A 2 13.05 -8.84 -11.96
C LEU A 2 11.82 -9.07 -12.85
N GLN A 3 11.34 -10.31 -12.97
CA GLN A 3 10.09 -10.60 -13.65
C GLN A 3 8.92 -10.10 -12.79
N LEU A 4 8.43 -8.91 -13.10
CA LEU A 4 7.26 -8.32 -12.45
C LEU A 4 6.01 -9.16 -12.79
N SER A 5 5.12 -9.33 -11.81
CA SER A 5 3.85 -10.04 -12.01
C SER A 5 2.98 -9.32 -13.06
N LYS A 6 2.11 -10.07 -13.76
CA LYS A 6 1.21 -9.50 -14.78
C LYS A 6 0.35 -8.36 -14.22
N GLY A 7 -0.16 -8.53 -12.99
CA GLY A 7 -0.94 -7.49 -12.29
C GLY A 7 -0.12 -6.24 -11.99
N TYR A 8 1.15 -6.41 -11.61
CA TYR A 8 2.05 -5.29 -11.36
C TYR A 8 2.36 -4.49 -12.64
N LYS A 9 2.64 -5.18 -13.76
CA LYS A 9 2.86 -4.51 -15.05
C LYS A 9 1.64 -3.73 -15.52
N PHE A 10 0.44 -4.28 -15.33
CA PHE A 10 -0.81 -3.63 -15.71
C PHE A 10 -1.08 -2.37 -14.87
N ALA A 11 -0.81 -2.41 -13.56
CA ALA A 11 -0.97 -1.26 -12.68
C ALA A 11 -0.08 -0.07 -13.10
N ILE A 12 1.17 -0.35 -13.52
CA ILE A 12 2.09 0.68 -14.04
C ILE A 12 1.52 1.34 -15.29
N LEU A 13 1.12 0.52 -16.27
CA LEU A 13 0.61 1.03 -17.55
C LEU A 13 -0.66 1.88 -17.37
N ARG A 14 -1.58 1.46 -16.49
CA ARG A 14 -2.80 2.22 -16.19
C ARG A 14 -2.49 3.59 -15.57
N ASN A 15 -1.50 3.63 -14.68
CA ASN A 15 -1.02 4.86 -14.07
C ASN A 15 -0.46 5.83 -15.10
N ASP A 16 0.49 5.34 -15.90
CA ASP A 16 1.17 6.16 -16.91
C ASP A 16 0.17 6.72 -17.92
N TYR A 17 -0.83 5.93 -18.31
CA TYR A 17 -1.90 6.39 -19.19
C TYR A 17 -2.76 7.47 -18.53
N PHE A 18 -3.15 7.27 -17.26
CA PHE A 18 -3.96 8.26 -16.55
C PHE A 18 -3.25 9.61 -16.44
N TRP A 19 -1.98 9.61 -16.00
CA TRP A 19 -1.22 10.84 -15.80
C TRP A 19 -0.91 11.60 -17.09
N LYS A 20 -0.76 10.90 -18.21
CA LYS A 20 -0.56 11.53 -19.51
C LYS A 20 -1.81 12.23 -20.03
N ASN A 21 -3.00 11.78 -19.63
CA ASN A 21 -4.26 12.19 -20.26
C ASN A 21 -5.20 12.99 -19.35
N HIS A 22 -5.01 12.97 -18.03
CA HIS A 22 -5.91 13.63 -17.08
C HIS A 22 -5.12 14.50 -16.09
N TYR A 23 -5.12 15.80 -16.34
CA TYR A 23 -4.48 16.81 -15.50
C TYR A 23 -5.51 17.44 -14.54
N ASP A 24 -5.66 16.85 -13.36
CA ASP A 24 -6.47 17.40 -12.26
C ASP A 24 -5.55 17.66 -11.05
N LYS A 25 -5.29 18.95 -10.76
CA LYS A 25 -4.34 19.39 -9.72
C LYS A 25 -4.77 18.96 -8.31
N ASP A 26 -6.07 18.95 -8.02
CA ASP A 26 -6.57 18.59 -6.68
C ASP A 26 -6.58 17.08 -6.49
N ARG A 27 -6.84 16.33 -7.55
CA ARG A 27 -6.62 14.88 -7.55
C ARG A 27 -5.15 14.54 -7.40
N MET A 28 -4.24 15.21 -8.12
CA MET A 28 -2.79 15.07 -7.96
C MET A 28 -2.34 15.28 -6.52
N ARG A 29 -2.81 16.37 -5.88
CA ARG A 29 -2.43 16.69 -4.50
C ARG A 29 -2.90 15.62 -3.51
N ARG A 30 -4.13 15.12 -3.68
CA ARG A 30 -4.66 14.03 -2.86
C ARG A 30 -3.88 12.74 -3.07
N GLU A 31 -3.60 12.38 -4.31
CA GLU A 31 -2.84 11.17 -4.64
C GLU A 31 -1.38 11.26 -4.17
N LEU A 32 -0.73 12.43 -4.24
CA LEU A 32 0.58 12.69 -3.62
C LEU A 32 0.55 12.44 -2.12
N ASN A 33 -0.45 12.95 -1.41
CA ASN A 33 -0.60 12.72 0.03
C ASN A 33 -0.80 11.22 0.36
N TYR A 34 -1.64 10.52 -0.42
CA TYR A 34 -1.84 9.08 -0.25
C TYR A 34 -0.56 8.28 -0.52
N ASN A 35 0.19 8.64 -1.58
CA ASN A 35 1.45 7.98 -1.92
C ASN A 35 2.52 8.22 -0.85
N GLN A 36 2.58 9.43 -0.27
CA GLN A 36 3.46 9.73 0.86
C GLN A 36 3.13 8.88 2.08
N ARG A 37 1.83 8.72 2.41
CA ARG A 37 1.39 7.86 3.51
C ARG A 37 1.71 6.39 3.25
N ALA A 38 1.43 5.90 2.04
CA ALA A 38 1.77 4.55 1.61
C ALA A 38 3.28 4.28 1.70
N PHE A 39 4.11 5.23 1.28
CA PHE A 39 5.56 5.14 1.42
C PHE A 39 6.00 5.10 2.89
N LYS A 40 5.43 5.97 3.75
CA LYS A 40 5.71 5.96 5.20
C LYS A 40 5.38 4.60 5.83
N ILE A 41 4.23 4.02 5.48
CA ILE A 41 3.84 2.68 5.94
C ILE A 41 4.83 1.63 5.44
N HIS A 42 5.21 1.68 4.16
CA HIS A 42 6.13 0.70 3.58
C HIS A 42 7.49 0.73 4.26
N SER A 43 8.14 1.90 4.33
CA SER A 43 9.49 2.06 4.89
C SER A 43 9.55 1.64 6.36
N HIS A 44 8.42 1.68 7.06
CA HIS A 44 8.30 1.21 8.43
C HIS A 44 8.11 -0.30 8.56
N ILE A 45 7.39 -0.92 7.61
CA ILE A 45 7.16 -2.38 7.57
C ILE A 45 8.37 -3.11 6.97
N GLU A 46 9.03 -2.56 5.95
CA GLU A 46 10.11 -3.23 5.20
C GLU A 46 11.23 -3.82 6.07
N PRO A 47 11.78 -3.13 7.09
CA PRO A 47 12.81 -3.71 7.95
C PRO A 47 12.25 -4.78 8.91
N ARG A 48 10.93 -4.97 8.99
CA ARG A 48 10.24 -5.82 9.97
C ARG A 48 9.62 -7.04 9.27
N LYS A 49 9.56 -8.19 9.96
CA LYS A 49 8.97 -9.42 9.38
C LYS A 49 7.45 -9.36 9.30
N TRP A 50 6.76 -8.95 10.36
CA TRP A 50 5.31 -8.81 10.42
C TRP A 50 4.97 -7.64 11.34
N CYS A 51 4.01 -6.81 10.94
CA CYS A 51 3.54 -5.68 11.74
C CYS A 51 2.04 -5.76 11.96
N ASP A 52 1.60 -5.48 13.19
CA ASP A 52 0.18 -5.35 13.51
C ASP A 52 -0.34 -3.98 13.04
N ALA A 53 -1.50 -3.96 12.37
CA ALA A 53 -2.10 -2.72 11.87
C ALA A 53 -2.43 -1.72 12.98
N GLU A 54 -2.75 -2.19 14.19
CA GLU A 54 -2.95 -1.33 15.36
C GLU A 54 -1.66 -0.64 15.79
N ASN A 55 -0.54 -1.37 15.83
CA ASN A 55 0.75 -0.79 16.18
C ASN A 55 1.21 0.21 15.11
N LEU A 56 1.01 -0.11 13.82
CA LEU A 56 1.29 0.81 12.72
C LEU A 56 0.47 2.09 12.82
N SER A 57 -0.82 1.98 13.17
CA SER A 57 -1.71 3.14 13.36
C SER A 57 -1.18 4.06 14.46
N HIS A 58 -0.79 3.48 15.60
CA HIS A 58 -0.25 4.22 16.73
C HIS A 58 1.12 4.85 16.41
N GLU A 59 2.07 4.07 15.89
CA GLU A 59 3.44 4.53 15.61
C GLU A 59 3.50 5.57 14.49
N LEU A 60 2.67 5.44 13.46
CA LEU A 60 2.68 6.34 12.31
C LEU A 60 1.71 7.52 12.44
N GLN A 61 0.86 7.52 13.48
CA GLN A 61 -0.25 8.44 13.67
C GLN A 61 -1.18 8.50 12.44
N LEU A 62 -1.52 7.31 11.92
CA LEU A 62 -2.40 7.15 10.75
C LEU A 62 -3.64 6.37 11.12
N ASP A 63 -4.75 6.61 10.41
CA ASP A 63 -5.98 5.85 10.62
C ASP A 63 -5.75 4.37 10.27
N LYS A 64 -6.13 3.46 11.19
CA LYS A 64 -6.07 2.01 10.96
C LYS A 64 -6.82 1.59 9.69
N ARG A 65 -7.97 2.21 9.39
CA ARG A 65 -8.75 1.95 8.17
C ARG A 65 -7.96 2.30 6.92
N GLU A 66 -7.22 3.41 6.94
CA GLU A 66 -6.37 3.84 5.85
C GLU A 66 -5.19 2.87 5.64
N ILE A 67 -4.51 2.48 6.71
CA ILE A 67 -3.42 1.48 6.64
C ILE A 67 -3.96 0.17 6.05
N MET A 68 -5.12 -0.28 6.51
CA MET A 68 -5.74 -1.51 6.03
C MET A 68 -6.19 -1.41 4.57
N PHE A 69 -6.68 -0.25 4.15
CA PHE A 69 -7.04 0.02 2.76
C PHE A 69 -5.82 -0.09 1.84
N ILE A 70 -4.72 0.58 2.20
CA ILE A 70 -3.46 0.53 1.46
C ILE A 70 -2.91 -0.91 1.42
N ALA A 71 -2.87 -1.60 2.56
CA ALA A 71 -2.39 -2.98 2.64
C ALA A 71 -3.24 -3.96 1.83
N LYS A 72 -4.57 -3.80 1.80
CA LYS A 72 -5.45 -4.61 0.95
C LYS A 72 -5.17 -4.38 -0.53
N LYS A 73 -4.96 -3.12 -0.95
CA LYS A 73 -4.55 -2.82 -2.32
C LYS A 73 -3.19 -3.41 -2.66
N TRP A 74 -2.23 -3.32 -1.76
CA TRP A 74 -0.94 -3.97 -1.96
C TRP A 74 -1.04 -5.50 -2.08
N LYS A 75 -1.94 -6.13 -1.32
CA LYS A 75 -2.24 -7.56 -1.44
C LYS A 75 -2.81 -7.92 -2.81
N GLU A 76 -3.72 -7.13 -3.36
CA GLU A 76 -4.29 -7.32 -4.72
C GLU A 76 -3.18 -7.37 -5.79
N TYR A 77 -2.16 -6.52 -5.66
CA TYR A 77 -1.01 -6.48 -6.58
C TYR A 77 0.13 -7.45 -6.20
N GLY A 78 -0.06 -8.26 -5.16
CA GLY A 78 0.89 -9.29 -4.72
C GLY A 78 2.12 -8.77 -3.97
N LEU A 79 2.06 -7.55 -3.42
CA LEU A 79 3.19 -6.83 -2.83
C LEU A 79 3.36 -7.04 -1.34
N CYS A 80 2.26 -7.33 -0.67
CA CYS A 80 2.27 -7.66 0.73
C CYS A 80 1.37 -8.86 0.97
N GLU A 81 1.54 -9.46 2.14
CA GLU A 81 0.61 -10.41 2.70
C GLU A 81 -0.14 -9.73 3.85
N VAL A 82 -1.43 -10.01 3.93
CA VAL A 82 -2.29 -9.58 5.04
C VAL A 82 -2.95 -10.81 5.62
N ILE A 83 -2.69 -11.05 6.91
CA ILE A 83 -3.30 -12.11 7.71
C ILE A 83 -4.32 -11.49 8.64
N GLU A 84 -5.53 -12.02 8.62
CA GLU A 84 -6.56 -11.72 9.60
C GLU A 84 -6.53 -12.79 10.70
N ARG A 85 -6.50 -12.35 11.97
CA ARG A 85 -6.61 -13.23 13.14
C ARG A 85 -7.80 -12.80 13.98
N LYS A 86 -8.73 -13.72 14.19
CA LYS A 86 -9.82 -13.57 15.16
C LYS A 86 -9.27 -13.87 16.56
N GLU A 87 -9.29 -12.88 17.43
CA GLU A 87 -9.08 -13.03 18.87
C GLU A 87 -10.45 -12.97 19.58
N ARG A 88 -10.51 -13.39 20.85
CA ARG A 88 -11.76 -13.52 21.64
C ARG A 88 -12.71 -12.31 21.55
N TYR A 89 -12.18 -11.09 21.42
CA TYR A 89 -12.98 -9.86 21.40
C TYR A 89 -12.64 -8.90 20.25
N ARG A 90 -11.73 -9.28 19.34
CA ARG A 90 -11.30 -8.38 18.26
C ARG A 90 -10.69 -9.12 17.08
N ILE A 91 -10.63 -8.42 15.95
CA ILE A 91 -9.92 -8.88 14.76
C ILE A 91 -8.58 -8.13 14.68
N LYS A 92 -7.48 -8.87 14.65
CA LYS A 92 -6.14 -8.34 14.38
C LYS A 92 -5.74 -8.58 12.95
N TYR A 93 -5.06 -7.59 12.37
CA TYR A 93 -4.48 -7.69 11.03
C TYR A 93 -2.97 -7.57 11.11
N LYS A 94 -2.29 -8.57 10.55
CA LYS A 94 -0.83 -8.56 10.40
C LYS A 94 -0.45 -8.35 8.95
N ILE A 95 0.50 -7.47 8.72
CA ILE A 95 0.96 -7.06 7.39
C ILE A 95 2.45 -7.39 7.27
N ARG A 96 2.83 -7.96 6.12
CA ARG A 96 4.23 -8.18 5.74
C ARG A 96 4.43 -7.75 4.31
N THR A 97 5.38 -6.84 4.06
CA THR A 97 5.77 -6.46 2.69
C THR A 97 6.72 -7.50 2.12
N LYS A 98 6.61 -7.77 0.82
CA LYS A 98 7.60 -8.56 0.08
C LYS A 98 8.74 -7.64 -0.33
N LYS A 99 9.97 -8.18 -0.48
CA LYS A 99 11.12 -7.42 -1.00
C LYS A 99 10.87 -7.01 -2.46
N LEU A 100 10.21 -5.89 -2.68
CA LEU A 100 9.90 -5.32 -3.99
C LEU A 100 10.14 -3.80 -3.95
N LYS A 101 10.67 -3.25 -5.04
CA LYS A 101 10.89 -1.80 -5.18
C LYS A 101 9.55 -1.11 -5.41
N LEU A 102 9.10 -0.30 -4.45
CA LEU A 102 7.75 0.28 -4.41
C LEU A 102 7.56 1.54 -5.26
N TYR A 103 8.55 1.95 -6.05
CA TYR A 103 8.56 3.18 -6.86
C TYR A 103 7.46 3.28 -7.93
N TYR A 104 6.65 2.23 -8.14
CA TYR A 104 5.69 2.17 -9.24
C TYR A 104 4.23 1.92 -8.83
N LEU A 105 3.93 1.96 -7.53
CA LEU A 105 2.57 1.74 -7.02
C LEU A 105 1.91 3.05 -6.69
N LEU A 106 1.79 3.93 -7.67
CA LEU A 106 0.87 5.04 -7.51
C LEU A 106 -0.56 4.49 -7.63
N TYR A 107 -1.44 5.02 -6.83
CA TYR A 107 -2.88 4.86 -7.02
C TYR A 107 -3.30 5.40 -8.39
N SER A 108 -4.10 4.64 -9.13
CA SER A 108 -5.14 5.24 -9.96
C SER A 108 -6.46 4.66 -9.45
N SER A 109 -7.34 5.51 -8.93
CA SER A 109 -8.76 5.16 -8.68
C SER A 109 -9.41 4.56 -9.92
#